data_AF-Q4JK57-F1
#
_entry.id   AF-Q4JK57-F1
#
_cell.length_a   1.000
_cell.length_b   1.000
_cell.length_c   1.000
_cell.angle_alpha   90.00
_cell.angle_beta   90.00
_cell.angle_gamma   90.00
#
_symmetry.space_group_name_H-M   'P 1'
#
loop_
_entity.id
_entity.type
_entity.pdbx_description
1 polymer ?
#
loop_
_entity_poly.entity_id
_entity_poly.type
_entity_poly.pdbx_seq_one_letter_code
_entity_poly.pdbx_strand_id
1 'polypeptide(L)'
;CLQKHLAKIRDRSTSGGKMKVIGAPREEARPVPQGSCQSELHRALERLAASQSRTHEDLYIIPIPNCDRNGNFHPKQCHPALDGQRGKCWCVDRKTGVKL
;
A
#
# COMPACT_ATOMS: atom_id res chain seq x y z
N CYS A 1 -12.69 7.57 3.04
CA CYS A 1 -12.31 6.47 2.12
C CYS A 1 -12.96 5.14 2.45
N LEU A 2 -12.95 4.78 3.73
CA LEU A 2 -13.35 3.45 4.15
C LEU A 2 -14.75 3.36 4.79
N GLN A 3 -15.54 4.42 5.03
CA GLN A 3 -16.96 4.21 5.45
C GLN A 3 -17.71 3.27 4.46
N LYS A 4 -17.28 3.29 3.20
CA LYS A 4 -17.85 2.62 2.03
C LYS A 4 -17.21 1.27 1.67
N HIS A 5 -15.91 1.08 1.93
CA HIS A 5 -15.32 -0.25 1.91
C HIS A 5 -15.90 -1.13 3.03
N LEU A 6 -16.37 -0.52 4.11
CA LEU A 6 -17.03 -1.18 5.24
C LEU A 6 -18.45 -1.68 4.91
N ALA A 7 -19.14 -1.12 3.91
CA ALA A 7 -20.36 -1.73 3.38
C ALA A 7 -20.04 -2.98 2.52
N LYS A 8 -18.99 -2.94 1.68
CA LYS A 8 -18.53 -4.07 0.85
C LYS A 8 -18.12 -5.32 1.64
N ILE A 9 -17.88 -5.19 2.94
CA ILE A 9 -17.50 -6.29 3.83
C ILE A 9 -18.73 -6.97 4.44
N ARG A 10 -19.88 -6.28 4.56
CA ARG A 10 -21.10 -6.83 5.18
C ARG A 10 -21.80 -7.92 4.33
N ASP A 11 -21.48 -8.00 3.03
CA ASP A 11 -22.01 -8.98 2.06
C ASP A 11 -21.18 -10.29 1.99
N ARG A 12 -19.94 -10.29 2.51
CA ARG A 12 -19.09 -11.49 2.59
C ARG A 12 -19.46 -12.43 3.77
N SER A 13 -20.68 -12.31 4.30
CA SER A 13 -21.18 -13.01 5.50
C SER A 13 -21.63 -14.46 5.28
N THR A 14 -21.50 -15.04 4.09
CA THR A 14 -22.08 -16.37 3.79
C THR A 14 -21.09 -17.43 3.31
N SER A 15 -19.79 -17.15 3.19
CA SER A 15 -18.87 -18.13 2.59
C SER A 15 -17.45 -18.16 3.20
N GLY A 16 -17.14 -19.28 3.87
CA GLY A 16 -15.83 -19.93 3.83
C GLY A 16 -14.94 -19.76 5.07
N GLY A 17 -15.03 -20.69 6.01
CA GLY A 17 -14.10 -20.80 7.14
C GLY A 17 -12.84 -21.62 6.85
N LYS A 18 -11.77 -21.43 7.64
CA LYS A 18 -11.03 -22.45 8.42
C LYS A 18 -9.85 -21.84 9.21
N MET A 19 -9.50 -22.51 10.32
CA MET A 19 -8.65 -22.10 11.45
C MET A 19 -7.13 -22.36 11.30
N LYS A 20 -6.37 -21.87 12.32
CA LYS A 20 -5.13 -22.38 13.01
C LYS A 20 -3.87 -21.48 12.83
N VAL A 21 -3.18 -20.91 13.83
CA VAL A 21 -2.54 -21.28 15.15
C VAL A 21 -0.99 -21.41 15.05
N ILE A 22 -0.29 -20.54 15.81
CA ILE A 22 1.02 -20.61 16.54
C ILE A 22 2.34 -21.09 15.86
N GLY A 23 3.37 -20.20 15.85
CA GLY A 23 4.72 -20.45 16.44
C GLY A 23 5.94 -20.92 15.58
N ALA A 24 6.93 -20.00 15.41
CA ALA A 24 8.41 -20.16 15.21
C ALA A 24 8.98 -20.97 14.00
N PRO A 25 10.29 -20.91 13.64
CA PRO A 25 11.40 -19.98 13.96
C PRO A 25 11.98 -19.25 12.71
N ARG A 26 12.98 -18.38 12.93
CA ARG A 26 13.76 -17.66 11.90
C ARG A 26 14.49 -18.64 10.97
N GLU A 27 14.04 -18.72 9.72
CA GLU A 27 14.77 -19.30 8.60
C GLU A 27 14.94 -18.19 7.54
N GLU A 28 16.09 -18.18 6.88
CA GLU A 28 16.55 -17.17 5.92
C GLU A 28 15.41 -16.75 4.98
N ALA A 29 15.11 -15.43 4.97
CA ALA A 29 13.87 -14.91 4.39
C ALA A 29 13.85 -15.11 2.87
N ARG A 30 13.31 -16.26 2.43
CA ARG A 30 12.79 -16.45 1.08
C ARG A 30 11.98 -15.19 0.74
N PRO A 31 12.18 -14.56 -0.43
CA PRO A 31 11.44 -13.36 -0.79
C PRO A 31 9.95 -13.68 -0.66
N VAL A 32 9.32 -13.13 0.38
CA VAL A 32 7.89 -13.22 0.61
C VAL A 32 7.24 -12.80 -0.72
N PRO A 33 6.27 -13.55 -1.26
CA PRO A 33 5.60 -13.18 -2.50
C PRO A 33 5.18 -11.72 -2.38
N GLN A 34 5.89 -10.84 -3.10
CA GLN A 34 5.74 -9.41 -2.90
C GLN A 34 4.32 -9.07 -3.30
N GLY A 35 3.55 -8.51 -2.37
CA GLY A 35 2.22 -8.02 -2.69
C GLY A 35 2.30 -6.94 -3.76
N SER A 36 1.23 -6.74 -4.52
CA SER A 36 1.15 -5.78 -5.63
C SER A 36 1.63 -4.37 -5.25
N CYS A 37 1.31 -3.91 -4.03
CA CYS A 37 1.79 -2.63 -3.53
C CYS A 37 3.29 -2.65 -3.23
N GLN A 38 3.80 -3.74 -2.67
CA GLN A 38 5.22 -3.89 -2.34
C GLN A 38 6.10 -3.85 -3.59
N SER A 39 5.70 -4.52 -4.67
CA SER A 39 6.42 -4.45 -5.94
C SER A 39 6.37 -3.05 -6.54
N GLU A 40 5.23 -2.37 -6.45
CA GLU A 40 5.12 -0.98 -6.91
C GLU A 40 5.96 -0.01 -6.07
N LEU A 41 6.01 -0.22 -4.76
CA LEU A 41 6.85 0.53 -3.84
C LEU A 41 8.33 0.38 -4.20
N HIS A 42 8.79 -0.85 -4.45
CA HIS A 42 10.17 -1.09 -4.85
C HIS A 42 10.53 -0.34 -6.14
N ARG A 43 9.65 -0.42 -7.16
CA ARG A 43 9.82 0.29 -8.42
C ARG A 43 9.82 1.82 -8.24
N ALA A 44 8.99 2.35 -7.35
CA ALA A 44 8.96 3.78 -7.05
C ALA A 44 10.27 4.23 -6.38
N LEU A 45 10.78 3.45 -5.43
CA LEU A 45 12.05 3.72 -4.76
C LEU A 45 13.25 3.66 -5.70
N GLU A 46 13.29 2.70 -6.62
CA GLU A 46 14.34 2.64 -7.65
C GLU A 46 14.34 3.89 -8.53
N ARG A 47 13.16 4.35 -8.95
CA ARG A 47 13.02 5.58 -9.75
C ARG A 47 13.48 6.83 -8.98
N LEU A 48 13.17 6.91 -7.68
CA LEU A 48 13.64 7.98 -6.81
C LEU A 48 15.15 7.90 -6.55
N ALA A 49 15.71 6.69 -6.43
CA ALA A 49 17.15 6.51 -6.27
C ALA A 49 17.91 6.94 -7.53
N ALA A 50 17.30 6.74 -8.70
CA ALA A 50 17.82 7.16 -10.00
C ALA A 50 17.57 8.64 -10.32
N SER A 51 16.71 9.36 -9.58
CA SER A 51 16.45 10.77 -9.82
C SER A 51 17.65 11.63 -9.37
N GLN A 52 18.03 12.59 -10.22
CA GLN A 52 19.17 13.47 -9.94
C GLN A 52 18.80 14.60 -8.96
N SER A 53 17.58 15.12 -9.10
CA SER A 53 16.91 15.95 -8.11
C SER A 53 16.41 15.03 -6.98
N ARG A 54 16.73 15.39 -5.73
CA ARG A 54 16.17 14.78 -4.51
C ARG A 54 15.30 15.80 -3.79
N THR A 55 14.45 16.46 -4.57
CA THR A 55 13.57 17.53 -4.14
C THR A 55 12.23 16.96 -3.72
N HIS A 56 11.45 17.80 -3.03
CA HIS A 56 10.10 17.44 -2.64
C HIS A 56 9.15 17.30 -3.85
N GLU A 57 9.51 17.88 -5.00
CA GLU A 57 8.78 17.79 -6.26
C GLU A 57 8.89 16.38 -6.86
N ASP A 58 10.05 15.72 -6.70
CA ASP A 58 10.28 14.36 -7.17
C ASP A 58 9.33 13.36 -6.50
N LEU A 59 9.00 13.57 -5.22
CA LEU A 59 8.04 12.74 -4.49
C LEU A 59 6.59 12.92 -4.98
N TYR A 60 6.32 14.01 -5.68
CA TYR A 60 5.02 14.27 -6.32
C TYR A 60 4.93 13.62 -7.70
N ILE A 61 6.03 13.65 -8.45
CA ILE A 61 6.13 13.06 -9.80
C ILE A 61 6.27 11.53 -9.72
N ILE A 62 7.02 11.04 -8.74
CA ILE A 62 7.24 9.61 -8.46
C ILE A 62 6.57 9.29 -7.12
N PRO A 63 5.25 9.06 -7.11
CA PRO A 63 4.52 8.85 -5.88
C PRO A 63 4.92 7.52 -5.23
N ILE A 64 5.22 7.59 -3.93
CA ILE A 64 5.46 6.41 -3.10
C ILE A 64 4.08 5.87 -2.65
N PRO A 65 3.69 4.65 -3.05
CA PRO A 65 2.42 4.08 -2.59
C PRO A 65 2.52 3.72 -1.10
N ASN A 66 1.46 4.01 -0.35
CA ASN A 66 1.33 3.58 1.04
C ASN A 66 0.87 2.11 1.07
N CYS A 67 1.74 1.21 1.54
CA CYS A 67 1.43 -0.22 1.63
C CYS A 67 1.14 -0.64 3.07
N ASP A 68 0.31 -1.67 3.24
CA ASP A 68 0.17 -2.38 4.51
C ASP A 68 1.26 -3.45 4.69
N ARG A 69 1.33 -4.01 5.90
CA ARG A 69 2.33 -5.04 6.27
C ARG A 69 2.25 -6.32 5.44
N ASN A 70 1.12 -6.56 4.77
CA ASN A 70 0.88 -7.73 3.95
C ASN A 70 1.24 -7.46 2.48
N GLY A 71 1.82 -6.30 2.17
CA GLY A 71 2.18 -5.89 0.81
C GLY A 71 0.99 -5.46 -0.06
N ASN A 72 -0.18 -5.21 0.53
CA ASN A 72 -1.36 -4.67 -0.17
C ASN A 72 -1.40 -3.15 -0.06
N PHE A 73 -2.22 -2.49 -0.87
CA PHE A 73 -2.37 -1.04 -0.80
C PHE A 73 -3.16 -0.64 0.44
N HIS A 74 -2.63 0.37 1.14
CA HIS A 74 -3.40 1.02 2.18
C HIS A 74 -4.61 1.71 1.53
N PRO A 75 -5.85 1.49 2.01
CA PRO A 75 -7.05 2.00 1.32
C PRO A 75 -7.16 3.52 1.25
N LYS A 76 -6.37 4.22 2.06
CA LYS A 76 -6.18 5.67 1.98
C LYS A 76 -4.77 5.92 1.47
N GLN A 77 -4.66 6.52 0.31
CA GLN A 77 -3.42 7.03 -0.27
C GLN A 77 -3.40 8.56 -0.14
N CYS A 78 -2.23 9.14 -0.01
CA CYS A 78 -2.08 10.60 0.11
C CYS A 78 -0.87 11.06 -0.65
N HIS A 79 -0.96 12.26 -1.23
CA HIS A 79 0.23 12.98 -1.66
C HIS A 79 1.09 13.36 -0.43
N PRO A 80 2.42 13.52 -0.62
CA PRO A 80 3.28 14.05 0.43
C PRO A 80 2.89 15.49 0.80
N ALA A 81 3.24 15.91 2.01
CA ALA A 81 2.92 17.24 2.53
C ALA A 81 3.87 18.29 1.93
N LEU A 82 3.34 19.26 1.21
CA LEU A 82 4.13 20.33 0.57
C LEU A 82 3.93 21.63 1.38
N ASP A 83 5.04 22.31 1.72
CA ASP A 83 5.03 23.60 2.42
C ASP A 83 4.20 23.61 3.72
N GLY A 84 4.31 22.53 4.50
CA GLY A 84 3.56 22.36 5.76
C GLY A 84 2.06 22.09 5.56
N GLN A 85 1.55 22.05 4.33
CA GLN A 85 0.17 21.70 4.02
C GLN A 85 0.03 20.19 3.84
N ARG A 86 -1.02 19.62 4.46
CA ARG A 86 -1.33 18.19 4.31
C ARG A 86 -1.64 17.89 2.84
N GLY A 87 -0.97 16.89 2.28
CA GLY A 87 -1.23 16.45 0.92
C GLY A 87 -2.65 15.90 0.75
N LYS A 88 -3.19 16.02 -0.47
CA LYS A 88 -4.53 15.51 -0.80
C LYS A 88 -4.52 13.99 -0.67
N CYS A 89 -5.56 13.45 -0.03
CA CYS A 89 -5.74 12.01 0.13
C CYS A 89 -6.90 11.49 -0.73
N TRP A 90 -6.77 10.26 -1.23
CA TRP A 90 -7.81 9.52 -1.95
C TRP A 90 -7.93 8.09 -1.45
N CYS A 91 -8.97 7.41 -1.93
CA CYS A 91 -9.30 6.02 -1.58
C CYS A 91 -8.73 5.10 -2.66
N VAL A 92 -8.28 3.90 -2.32
CA VAL A 92 -7.88 2.88 -3.32
C VAL A 92 -8.36 1.48 -2.95
N ASP A 93 -8.46 0.60 -3.94
CA ASP A 93 -8.65 -0.83 -3.73
C ASP A 93 -7.40 -1.46 -3.09
N ARG A 94 -7.61 -2.36 -2.14
CA ARG A 94 -6.52 -2.99 -1.38
C ARG A 94 -5.63 -3.85 -2.27
N LYS A 95 -6.19 -4.56 -3.25
CA LYS A 95 -5.46 -5.53 -4.07
C LYS A 95 -4.84 -4.88 -5.30
N THR A 96 -5.51 -3.90 -5.90
CA THR A 96 -5.05 -3.33 -7.18
C THR A 96 -4.44 -1.93 -7.04
N GLY A 97 -4.68 -1.21 -5.94
CA GLY A 97 -4.19 0.17 -5.77
C GLY A 97 -4.95 1.19 -6.62
N VAL A 98 -5.92 0.74 -7.43
CA VAL A 98 -6.78 1.60 -8.24
C VAL A 98 -7.63 2.48 -7.33
N LYS A 99 -7.68 3.78 -7.65
CA LYS A 99 -8.47 4.76 -6.92
C LYS A 99 -9.96 4.40 -6.90
N LEU A 100 -10.59 4.52 -5.72
CA LEU A 100 -12.03 4.33 -5.47
C LEU A 100 -12.78 5.66 -5.39
#